data_AF-A0A2L1S3A4-F1
#
_entry.id   AF-A0A2L1S3A4-F1
#
_cell.length_a   1.000
_cell.length_b   1.000
_cell.length_c   1.000
_cell.angle_alpha   90.00
_cell.angle_beta   90.00
_cell.angle_gamma   90.00
#
_symmetry.space_group_name_H-M   'P 1'
#
loop_
_entity.id
_entity.type
_entity.pdbx_description
1 polymer ?
#
loop_
_entity_poly.entity_id
_entity_poly.type
_entity_poly.pdbx_seq_one_letter_code
_entity_poly.pdbx_strand_id
1 'polypeptide(L)'
;MSILRQIVSFFTGDVIGRVFDVIDRKIDAESDRERLKADVVKTWLQNRVAMPWYVDFCFIGPLALWWSAICVYSLLWHQSGPFPQDWNIAALPAPLDEWAGWIILSRFGVGVVQSFVRR
;
A
#
# COMPACT_ATOMS: atom_id res chain seq x y z
N MET A 1 47.64 2.92 -53.45
CA MET A 1 47.03 2.58 -52.14
C MET A 1 46.15 3.74 -51.66
N SER A 2 44.91 3.89 -52.14
CA SER A 2 44.04 5.00 -51.67
C SER A 2 42.53 4.79 -51.83
N ILE A 3 42.07 3.87 -52.68
CA ILE A 3 40.63 3.70 -52.95
C ILE A 3 39.94 2.75 -51.97
N LEU A 4 40.62 1.67 -51.56
CA LEU A 4 40.09 0.67 -50.61
C LEU A 4 39.81 1.26 -49.22
N ARG A 5 40.64 2.20 -48.74
CA ARG A 5 40.46 2.85 -47.44
C ARG A 5 39.27 3.83 -47.42
N GLN A 6 38.99 4.44 -48.57
CA GLN A 6 37.93 5.45 -48.75
C GLN A 6 36.55 4.81 -48.87
N ILE A 7 36.45 3.66 -49.53
CA ILE A 7 35.21 2.88 -49.65
C ILE A 7 34.82 2.29 -48.29
N VAL A 8 35.80 1.78 -47.53
CA VAL A 8 35.56 1.29 -46.16
C VAL A 8 35.14 2.44 -45.23
N SER A 9 35.82 3.59 -45.23
CA SER A 9 35.41 4.71 -44.36
C SER A 9 34.02 5.28 -44.70
N PHE A 10 33.61 5.23 -45.98
CA PHE A 10 32.29 5.70 -46.41
C PHE A 10 31.16 4.75 -45.97
N PHE A 11 31.39 3.43 -46.03
CA PHE A 11 30.38 2.45 -45.60
C PHE A 11 30.34 2.24 -44.08
N THR A 12 31.47 2.41 -43.41
CA THR A 12 31.61 2.14 -41.97
C THR A 12 31.31 3.37 -41.10
N GLY A 13 31.50 4.59 -41.60
CA GLY A 13 31.37 5.82 -40.78
C GLY A 13 29.94 6.23 -40.43
N ASP A 14 28.99 6.11 -41.38
CA ASP A 14 27.63 6.65 -41.21
C ASP A 14 26.59 5.59 -40.77
N VAL A 15 26.94 4.31 -40.92
CA VAL A 15 26.08 3.17 -40.53
C VAL A 15 26.31 2.78 -39.06
N ILE A 16 27.55 2.84 -38.57
CA ILE A 16 27.85 2.50 -37.17
C ILE A 16 27.23 3.53 -36.22
N GLY A 17 27.28 4.83 -36.55
CA GLY A 17 26.64 5.88 -35.77
C GLY A 17 25.12 5.67 -35.63
N ARG A 18 24.46 5.29 -36.74
CA ARG A 18 23.02 4.99 -36.73
C ARG A 18 22.67 3.72 -35.95
N VAL A 19 23.53 2.71 -35.95
CA VAL A 19 23.31 1.48 -35.17
C VAL A 19 23.50 1.76 -33.67
N PHE A 20 24.49 2.57 -33.29
CA PHE A 20 24.68 3.01 -31.91
C PHE A 20 23.52 3.89 -31.43
N ASP A 21 23.06 4.85 -32.25
CA ASP A 21 21.89 5.70 -31.94
C ASP A 21 20.61 4.87 -31.72
N VAL A 22 20.43 3.77 -32.45
CA VAL A 22 19.29 2.86 -32.27
C VAL A 22 19.45 2.01 -31.01
N ILE A 23 20.67 1.62 -30.65
CA ILE A 23 20.97 0.90 -29.41
C ILE A 23 20.77 1.81 -28.20
N ASP A 24 21.31 3.04 -28.22
CA ASP A 24 21.13 4.04 -27.16
C ASP A 24 19.65 4.42 -27.02
N ARG A 25 18.93 4.64 -28.14
CA ARG A 25 17.48 4.86 -28.11
C ARG A 25 16.70 3.66 -27.57
N LYS A 26 17.19 2.44 -27.79
CA LYS A 26 16.58 1.22 -27.23
C LYS A 26 16.86 1.10 -25.74
N ILE A 27 18.07 1.45 -25.28
CA ILE A 27 18.46 1.45 -23.86
C ILE A 27 17.63 2.49 -23.08
N ASP A 28 17.47 3.71 -23.63
CA ASP A 28 16.62 4.75 -23.04
C ASP A 28 15.15 4.33 -23.02
N ALA A 29 14.65 3.76 -24.13
CA ALA A 29 13.28 3.25 -24.20
C ALA A 29 13.01 2.06 -23.27
N GLU A 30 14.03 1.25 -22.96
CA GLU A 30 13.93 0.12 -22.04
C GLU A 30 13.89 0.62 -20.58
N SER A 31 14.71 1.62 -20.23
CA SER A 31 14.66 2.29 -18.93
C SER A 31 13.32 2.97 -18.66
N ASP A 32 12.78 3.66 -19.66
CA ASP A 32 11.46 4.30 -19.56
C ASP A 32 10.34 3.26 -19.48
N ARG A 33 10.45 2.13 -20.18
CA ARG A 33 9.45 1.05 -20.12
C ARG A 33 9.42 0.37 -18.76
N GLU A 34 10.56 0.18 -18.13
CA GLU A 34 10.63 -0.36 -16.77
C GLU A 34 10.03 0.61 -15.75
N ARG A 35 10.36 1.91 -15.84
CA ARG A 35 9.71 2.94 -15.02
C ARG A 35 8.21 2.99 -15.22
N LEU A 36 7.74 2.99 -16.47
CA LEU A 36 6.32 3.06 -16.78
C LEU A 36 5.56 1.83 -16.29
N LYS A 37 6.17 0.63 -16.40
CA LYS A 37 5.60 -0.60 -15.82
C LYS A 37 5.54 -0.51 -14.29
N ALA A 38 6.60 -0.02 -13.64
CA ALA A 38 6.61 0.16 -12.19
C ALA A 38 5.54 1.16 -11.74
N ASP A 39 5.37 2.27 -12.47
CA ASP A 39 4.36 3.29 -12.17
C ASP A 39 2.94 2.77 -12.41
N VAL A 40 2.68 2.05 -13.51
CA VAL A 40 1.37 1.44 -13.76
C VAL A 40 1.05 0.39 -12.68
N VAL A 41 2.01 -0.45 -12.30
CA VAL A 41 1.85 -1.43 -11.22
C VAL A 41 1.58 -0.72 -9.89
N LYS A 42 2.29 0.37 -9.59
CA LYS A 42 2.09 1.18 -8.38
C LYS A 42 0.72 1.85 -8.35
N THR A 43 0.31 2.51 -9.44
CA THR A 43 -1.02 3.13 -9.56
C THR A 43 -2.14 2.09 -9.49
N TRP A 44 -1.94 0.93 -10.09
CA TRP A 44 -2.90 -0.17 -10.00
C TRP A 44 -2.98 -0.74 -8.58
N LEU A 45 -1.85 -0.95 -7.88
CA LEU A 45 -1.82 -1.33 -6.47
C LEU A 45 -2.49 -0.29 -5.57
N GLN A 46 -2.27 1.00 -5.83
CA GLN A 46 -2.91 2.10 -5.11
C GLN A 46 -4.42 2.14 -5.31
N ASN A 47 -4.91 1.82 -6.51
CA ASN A 47 -6.34 1.85 -6.83
C ASN A 47 -7.08 0.54 -6.49
N ARG A 48 -6.39 -0.60 -6.41
CA ARG A 48 -7.05 -1.92 -6.23
C ARG A 48 -7.51 -2.20 -4.80
N VAL A 49 -7.07 -1.41 -3.82
CA VAL A 49 -7.32 -1.67 -2.38
C VAL A 49 -7.94 -0.45 -1.67
N ALA A 50 -8.33 0.60 -2.40
CA ALA A 50 -9.10 1.69 -1.80
C ALA A 50 -10.56 1.24 -1.62
N MET A 51 -10.81 0.41 -0.60
CA MET A 51 -12.16 0.14 -0.16
C MET A 51 -12.81 1.48 0.21
N PRO A 52 -14.04 1.78 -0.25
CA PRO A 52 -14.69 3.04 0.09
C PRO A 52 -14.79 3.19 1.61
N TRP A 53 -14.55 4.40 2.12
CA TRP A 53 -14.47 4.69 3.55
C TRP A 53 -15.69 4.20 4.36
N TYR A 54 -16.87 4.12 3.75
CA TYR A 54 -18.09 3.63 4.38
C TYR A 54 -18.07 2.11 4.61
N VAL A 55 -17.40 1.33 3.77
CA VAL A 55 -17.26 -0.12 3.95
C VAL A 55 -16.39 -0.40 5.16
N ASP A 56 -15.24 0.30 5.27
CA ASP A 56 -14.39 0.25 6.46
C ASP A 56 -15.17 0.63 7.73
N PHE A 57 -16.00 1.68 7.64
CA PHE A 57 -16.82 2.16 8.75
C PHE A 57 -17.90 1.16 9.18
N CYS A 58 -18.47 0.37 8.27
CA CYS A 58 -19.44 -0.68 8.62
C CYS A 58 -18.86 -1.75 9.56
N PHE A 59 -17.54 -1.97 9.54
CA PHE A 59 -16.88 -2.93 10.43
C PHE A 59 -16.26 -2.25 11.66
N ILE A 60 -15.52 -1.15 11.46
CA ILE A 60 -14.85 -0.43 12.55
C ILE A 60 -15.84 0.35 13.43
N GLY A 61 -16.90 0.92 12.85
CA GLY A 61 -17.86 1.77 13.56
C GLY A 61 -18.58 1.05 14.70
N PRO A 62 -19.22 -0.11 14.45
CA PRO A 62 -19.85 -0.90 15.51
C PRO A 62 -18.86 -1.35 16.59
N LEU A 63 -17.64 -1.72 16.18
CA LEU A 63 -16.59 -2.13 17.12
C LEU A 63 -16.16 -0.97 18.03
N ALA A 64 -15.97 0.22 17.46
CA ALA A 64 -15.63 1.43 18.21
C ALA A 64 -16.75 1.84 19.19
N LEU A 65 -18.02 1.69 18.79
CA LEU A 65 -19.17 1.92 19.66
C LEU A 65 -19.20 0.95 20.84
N TRP A 66 -19.05 -0.35 20.60
CA TRP A 66 -19.02 -1.35 21.66
C TRP A 66 -17.86 -1.11 22.63
N TRP A 67 -16.67 -0.82 22.11
CA TRP A 67 -15.49 -0.57 22.94
C TRP A 67 -15.63 0.70 23.78
N SER A 68 -16.17 1.76 23.19
CA SER A 68 -16.48 3.00 23.92
C SER A 68 -17.50 2.75 25.03
N ALA A 69 -18.53 1.95 24.78
CA ALA A 69 -19.52 1.60 25.79
C ALA A 69 -18.87 0.85 26.98
N ILE A 70 -17.93 -0.06 26.71
CA ILE A 70 -17.17 -0.76 27.77
C ILE A 70 -16.32 0.21 28.59
N CYS A 71 -15.63 1.15 27.94
CA CYS A 71 -14.84 2.16 28.66
C CYS A 71 -15.73 2.99 29.60
N VAL A 72 -16.89 3.45 29.10
CA VAL A 72 -17.84 4.23 29.92
C VAL A 72 -18.39 3.38 31.07
N TYR A 73 -18.78 2.13 30.80
CA TYR A 73 -19.26 1.21 31.84
C TYR A 73 -18.20 0.97 32.91
N SER A 74 -16.95 0.78 32.50
CA SER A 74 -15.83 0.56 33.42
C SER A 74 -15.51 1.79 34.27
N LEU A 75 -15.78 3.00 33.78
CA LEU A 75 -15.55 4.23 34.54
C LEU A 75 -16.69 4.58 35.49
N LEU A 76 -17.94 4.34 35.08
CA LEU A 76 -19.11 4.89 35.77
C LEU A 76 -20.01 3.82 36.40
N TRP A 77 -20.17 2.68 35.74
CA TRP A 77 -21.24 1.71 36.03
C TRP A 77 -20.75 0.38 36.62
N HIS A 78 -19.45 0.21 36.89
CA HIS A 78 -18.94 -0.99 37.55
C HIS A 78 -19.47 -1.15 38.99
N GLN A 79 -19.43 -2.37 39.54
CA GLN A 79 -20.05 -2.70 40.84
C GLN A 79 -19.59 -1.84 42.04
N SER A 80 -18.33 -1.41 42.06
CA SER A 80 -17.78 -0.53 43.10
C SER A 80 -17.82 0.96 42.73
N GLY A 81 -18.64 1.34 41.74
CA GLY A 81 -18.49 2.58 40.99
C GLY A 81 -19.40 3.70 41.48
N PRO A 82 -19.31 4.89 40.85
CA PRO A 82 -20.19 6.01 41.14
C PRO A 82 -21.68 5.67 40.95
N PHE A 83 -22.01 4.84 39.97
CA PHE A 83 -23.38 4.43 39.65
C PHE A 83 -23.47 2.92 39.40
N PRO A 84 -23.43 2.05 40.42
CA PRO A 84 -23.39 0.62 40.20
C PRO A 84 -24.65 0.12 39.46
N GLN A 85 -24.45 -0.78 38.49
CA GLN A 85 -25.51 -1.44 37.74
C GLN A 85 -25.42 -2.96 37.90
N ASP A 86 -26.59 -3.62 37.90
CA ASP A 86 -26.69 -5.09 37.97
C ASP A 86 -26.49 -5.77 36.61
N TRP A 87 -26.66 -5.02 35.52
CA TRP A 87 -26.43 -5.48 34.15
C TRP A 87 -25.01 -5.12 33.71
N ASN A 88 -24.43 -5.92 32.81
CA ASN A 88 -23.13 -5.67 32.21
C ASN A 88 -23.24 -5.65 30.68
N ILE A 89 -22.27 -5.02 30.02
CA ILE A 89 -22.14 -5.07 28.57
C ILE A 89 -21.65 -6.46 28.16
N ALA A 90 -22.37 -7.10 27.26
CA ALA A 90 -22.02 -8.43 26.76
C ALA A 90 -20.68 -8.38 26.02
N ALA A 91 -19.83 -9.38 26.31
CA ALA A 91 -18.62 -9.61 25.53
C ALA A 91 -18.97 -9.96 24.08
N LEU A 92 -18.10 -9.60 23.13
CA LEU A 92 -18.20 -10.15 21.78
C LEU A 92 -18.03 -11.68 21.88
N PRO A 93 -18.95 -12.48 21.32
CA PRO A 93 -18.81 -13.92 21.33
C PRO A 93 -17.69 -14.36 20.39
N ALA A 94 -16.98 -15.43 20.74
CA ALA A 94 -16.00 -16.03 19.84
C ALA A 94 -16.65 -16.47 18.52
N PRO A 95 -16.02 -16.25 17.34
CA PRO A 95 -14.67 -15.71 17.12
C PRO A 95 -14.63 -14.19 16.84
N LEU A 96 -15.73 -13.46 17.06
CA LEU A 96 -15.82 -12.02 16.73
C LEU A 96 -14.88 -11.18 17.60
N ASP A 97 -14.58 -11.63 18.82
CA ASP A 97 -13.59 -11.04 19.71
C ASP A 97 -12.16 -11.12 19.15
N GLU A 98 -11.79 -12.25 18.56
CA GLU A 98 -10.52 -12.42 17.87
C GLU A 98 -10.48 -11.55 16.61
N TRP A 99 -11.55 -11.60 15.80
CA TRP A 99 -11.66 -10.85 14.55
C TRP A 99 -11.63 -9.34 14.77
N ALA A 100 -12.14 -8.83 15.90
CA ALA A 100 -12.01 -7.43 16.28
C ALA A 100 -10.54 -6.98 16.30
N GLY A 101 -9.65 -7.79 16.90
CA GLY A 101 -8.22 -7.52 16.92
C GLY A 101 -7.61 -7.51 15.51
N TRP A 102 -7.99 -8.47 14.67
CA TRP A 102 -7.54 -8.55 13.27
C TRP A 102 -8.02 -7.37 12.43
N ILE A 103 -9.26 -6.90 12.62
CA ILE A 103 -9.82 -5.74 11.92
C ILE A 103 -9.03 -4.48 12.28
N ILE A 104 -8.77 -4.25 13.57
CA ILE A 104 -7.97 -3.10 14.02
C ILE A 104 -6.53 -3.21 13.47
N LEU A 105 -5.90 -4.37 13.56
CA LEU A 105 -4.55 -4.60 13.06
C LEU A 105 -4.47 -4.40 11.54
N SER A 106 -5.47 -4.83 10.78
CA SER A 106 -5.49 -4.64 9.32
C SER A 106 -5.52 -3.15 8.94
N ARG A 107 -6.20 -2.32 9.74
CA ARG A 107 -6.35 -0.88 9.45
C ARG A 107 -5.18 -0.04 9.92
N PHE A 108 -4.65 -0.33 11.11
CA PHE A 108 -3.57 0.46 11.73
C PHE A 108 -2.18 -0.16 11.57
N GLY A 109 -2.08 -1.47 11.31
CA GLY A 109 -0.82 -2.20 11.23
C GLY A 109 0.10 -1.71 10.11
N VAL A 110 -0.47 -1.35 8.95
CA VAL A 110 0.31 -0.78 7.83
C VAL A 110 0.99 0.54 8.24
N GLY A 111 0.29 1.39 9.00
CA GLY A 111 0.84 2.65 9.50
C GLY A 111 1.95 2.46 10.52
N VAL A 112 1.79 1.49 11.43
CA VAL A 112 2.82 1.12 12.40
C VAL A 112 4.07 0.60 11.69
N VAL A 113 3.93 -0.34 10.76
CA VAL A 113 5.05 -0.89 9.99
C VAL A 113 5.77 0.21 9.20
N GLN A 114 5.04 1.10 8.54
CA GLN A 114 5.63 2.23 7.83
C GLN A 114 6.39 3.18 8.75
N SER A 115 5.91 3.43 9.98
CA SER A 115 6.61 4.28 10.95
C SER A 115 7.92 3.69 11.45
N PHE A 116 8.02 2.35 11.53
CA PHE A 116 9.26 1.66 11.90
C PHE A 116 10.26 1.55 10.75
N VAL A 117 9.80 1.33 9.51
CA VAL A 117 10.68 1.24 8.33
C VAL A 117 11.26 2.60 7.93
N ARG A 118 10.59 3.69 8.28
CA ARG A 118 11.02 5.06 7.95
C ARG A 118 11.92 5.71 9.02
N ARG A 119 12.15 5.02 10.15
CA ARG A 119 13.16 5.35 11.16
C ARG A 119 14.45 4.61 10.85
#